data_AF-A0A173SNS5-F1
#
_entry.id   AF-A0A173SNS5-F1
#
_cell.length_a   1.000
_cell.length_b   1.000
_cell.length_c   1.000
_cell.angle_alpha   90.00
_cell.angle_beta   90.00
_cell.angle_gamma   90.00
#
_symmetry.space_group_name_H-M   'P 1'
#
loop_
_entity.id
_entity.type
_entity.pdbx_description
1 polymer ?
#
loop_
_entity_poly.entity_id
_entity_poly.type
_entity_poly.pdbx_seq_one_letter_code
_entity_poly.pdbx_strand_id
1 'polypeptide(L)'
;MQYTPRDILNYVYEKELDKQFLLATANHVQDFSIGEITDKKIEKRGEDFYLVSKSYHLDIKITDDEVLTAAINGLYISAFISRKDDNYRVHFLVHQYPDQMKARFEEEITKDVVDYMIYGTIMALRLDTPEKVNAYLGI
;
A
#
# COMPACT_ATOMS: atom_id res chain seq x y z
N MET A 1 -2.29 -25.24 -12.57
CA MET A 1 -3.30 -24.19 -12.31
C MET A 1 -2.53 -22.88 -12.18
N GLN A 2 -2.97 -21.80 -12.83
CA GLN A 2 -2.32 -20.50 -12.67
C GLN A 2 -3.03 -19.75 -11.52
N TYR A 3 -2.31 -19.42 -10.46
CA TYR A 3 -2.87 -18.63 -9.36
C TYR A 3 -2.92 -17.16 -9.78
N THR A 4 -4.01 -16.49 -9.44
CA THR A 4 -4.09 -15.03 -9.50
C THR A 4 -3.43 -14.44 -8.25
N PRO A 5 -3.00 -13.16 -8.26
CA PRO A 5 -2.51 -12.50 -7.05
C PRO A 5 -3.51 -12.52 -5.90
N ARG A 6 -4.81 -12.53 -6.19
CA ARG A 6 -5.86 -12.65 -5.16
C ARG A 6 -5.88 -14.04 -4.53
N ASP A 7 -5.65 -15.10 -5.30
CA ASP A 7 -5.54 -16.46 -4.76
C ASP A 7 -4.34 -16.58 -3.81
N ILE A 8 -3.24 -15.89 -4.13
CA ILE A 8 -2.06 -15.85 -3.27
C ILE A 8 -2.33 -15.05 -1.98
N LEU A 9 -3.00 -13.91 -2.07
CA LEU A 9 -3.41 -13.16 -0.89
C LEU A 9 -4.31 -14.01 0.01
N ASN A 10 -5.28 -14.73 -0.57
CA ASN A 10 -6.14 -15.65 0.18
C ASN A 10 -5.31 -16.76 0.84
N TYR A 11 -4.35 -17.35 0.15
CA TYR A 11 -3.42 -18.33 0.73
C TYR A 11 -2.67 -17.78 1.95
N VAL A 12 -2.16 -16.55 1.88
CA VAL A 12 -1.47 -15.90 3.01
C VAL A 12 -2.39 -15.82 4.23
N TYR A 13 -3.66 -15.44 4.05
CA TYR A 13 -4.61 -15.36 5.15
C TYR A 13 -5.09 -16.72 5.65
N GLU A 14 -5.40 -17.67 4.76
CA GLU A 14 -5.82 -19.03 5.12
C GLU A 14 -4.76 -19.79 5.93
N LYS A 15 -3.49 -19.42 5.77
CA LYS A 15 -2.35 -19.98 6.50
C LYS A 15 -1.88 -19.11 7.66
N GLU A 16 -2.57 -18.00 7.95
CA GLU A 16 -2.22 -17.07 9.03
C GLU A 16 -0.76 -16.53 8.91
N LEU A 17 -0.31 -16.34 7.67
CA LEU A 17 1.05 -15.90 7.34
C LEU A 17 1.19 -14.37 7.23
N ASP A 18 0.11 -13.62 7.37
CA ASP A 18 0.05 -12.17 7.18
C ASP A 18 1.10 -11.42 8.00
N LYS A 19 1.26 -11.75 9.29
CA LYS A 19 2.27 -11.12 10.16
C LYS A 19 3.69 -11.40 9.69
N GLN A 20 3.99 -12.64 9.35
CA GLN A 20 5.32 -13.02 8.86
C GLN A 20 5.61 -12.36 7.51
N PHE A 21 4.59 -12.22 6.68
CA PHE A 21 4.69 -11.56 5.39
C PHE A 21 5.00 -10.06 5.53
N LEU A 22 4.32 -9.37 6.42
CA LEU A 22 4.61 -7.96 6.73
C LEU A 22 6.02 -7.79 7.31
N LEU A 23 6.46 -8.72 8.18
CA LEU A 23 7.83 -8.72 8.71
C LEU A 23 8.88 -8.93 7.60
N ALA A 24 8.66 -9.88 6.68
CA ALA A 24 9.56 -10.09 5.55
C ALA A 24 9.67 -8.83 4.66
N THR A 25 8.54 -8.14 4.45
CA THR A 25 8.47 -6.89 3.69
C THR A 25 9.22 -5.76 4.39
N ALA A 26 9.09 -5.65 5.72
CA ALA A 26 9.84 -4.69 6.53
C ALA A 26 11.35 -4.99 6.58
N ASN A 27 11.73 -6.27 6.48
CA ASN A 27 13.13 -6.72 6.43
C ASN A 27 13.75 -6.62 5.03
N HIS A 28 13.06 -6.02 4.06
CA HIS A 28 13.56 -5.83 2.70
C HIS A 28 13.94 -7.15 1.99
N VAL A 29 13.22 -8.25 2.27
CA VAL A 29 13.49 -9.53 1.60
C VAL A 29 13.34 -9.36 0.08
N GLN A 30 14.30 -9.90 -0.69
CA GLN A 30 14.42 -9.70 -2.14
C GLN A 30 14.51 -8.21 -2.56
N ASP A 31 15.17 -7.38 -1.73
CA ASP A 31 15.43 -5.96 -1.98
C ASP A 31 14.16 -5.14 -2.25
N PHE A 32 13.02 -5.60 -1.72
CA PHE A 32 11.73 -4.96 -1.85
C PHE A 32 11.16 -4.54 -0.50
N SER A 33 10.63 -3.33 -0.44
CA SER A 33 9.77 -2.91 0.67
C SER A 33 8.61 -2.08 0.17
N ILE A 34 7.53 -2.06 0.94
CA ILE A 34 6.42 -1.13 0.83
C ILE A 34 5.96 -0.76 2.24
N GLY A 35 5.58 0.49 2.44
CA GLY A 35 5.06 0.96 3.72
C GLY A 35 4.12 2.15 3.56
N GLU A 36 3.12 2.23 4.42
CA GLU A 36 2.22 3.39 4.47
C GLU A 36 2.98 4.62 4.98
N ILE A 37 2.75 5.76 4.32
CA ILE A 37 3.20 7.07 4.75
C ILE A 37 2.15 7.62 5.73
N THR A 38 2.34 7.34 7.02
CA THR A 38 1.36 7.66 8.06
C THR A 38 1.24 9.15 8.36
N ASP A 39 2.30 9.93 8.13
CA ASP A 39 2.35 11.39 8.32
C ASP A 39 1.92 12.19 7.07
N LYS A 40 1.39 11.50 6.05
CA LYS A 40 0.95 12.11 4.80
C LYS A 40 -0.08 13.21 5.02
N LYS A 41 -0.03 14.21 4.14
CA LYS A 41 -1.06 15.23 3.98
C LYS A 41 -1.33 15.45 2.52
N ILE A 42 -2.62 15.64 2.20
CA ILE A 42 -3.05 16.09 0.88
C ILE A 42 -3.35 17.58 0.99
N GLU A 43 -2.45 18.42 0.47
CA GLU A 43 -2.54 19.87 0.57
C GLU A 43 -3.06 20.47 -0.73
N LYS A 44 -4.13 21.27 -0.64
CA LYS A 44 -4.60 22.09 -1.76
C LYS A 44 -3.80 23.40 -1.82
N ARG A 45 -3.19 23.68 -2.97
CA ARG A 45 -2.41 24.89 -3.24
C ARG A 45 -2.91 25.53 -4.54
N GLY A 46 -3.82 26.50 -4.41
CA GLY A 46 -4.55 27.06 -5.55
C GLY A 46 -5.53 26.03 -6.12
N GLU A 47 -5.35 25.66 -7.39
CA GLU A 47 -6.14 24.62 -8.07
C GLU A 47 -5.50 23.23 -7.99
N ASP A 48 -4.25 23.15 -7.57
CA ASP A 48 -3.47 21.91 -7.51
C ASP A 48 -3.55 21.25 -6.13
N PHE A 49 -3.32 19.93 -6.10
CA PHE A 49 -3.19 19.13 -4.88
C PHE A 49 -1.82 18.48 -4.80
N TYR A 50 -1.26 18.40 -3.59
CA TYR A 50 0.07 17.87 -3.33
C TYR A 50 0.03 16.80 -2.25
N LEU A 51 0.72 15.68 -2.45
CA LEU A 51 1.10 14.77 -1.38
C LEU A 51 2.33 15.34 -0.69
N VAL A 52 2.20 15.61 0.61
CA VAL A 52 3.27 16.13 1.45
C VAL A 52 3.54 15.15 2.58
N SER A 53 4.81 14.84 2.82
CA SER A 53 5.26 14.08 4.00
C SER A 53 6.59 14.63 4.47
N LYS A 54 6.69 14.94 5.77
CA LYS A 54 7.94 15.46 6.35
C LYS A 54 8.93 14.35 6.57
N SER A 55 8.46 13.21 7.07
CA SER A 55 9.30 12.05 7.38
C SER A 55 10.02 11.53 6.14
N TYR A 56 9.36 11.57 4.98
CA TYR A 56 9.91 11.11 3.71
C TYR A 56 10.39 12.25 2.80
N HIS A 57 10.37 13.50 3.27
CA HIS A 57 10.75 14.68 2.48
C HIS A 57 10.04 14.76 1.11
N LEU A 58 8.74 14.45 1.09
CA LEU A 58 7.92 14.47 -0.11
C LEU A 58 7.15 15.78 -0.22
N ASP A 59 7.18 16.37 -1.40
CA ASP A 59 6.30 17.44 -1.85
C ASP A 59 6.02 17.21 -3.34
N ILE A 60 5.00 16.40 -3.62
CA ILE A 60 4.74 15.86 -4.96
C ILE A 60 3.35 16.30 -5.41
N LYS A 61 3.27 16.95 -6.57
CA LYS A 61 1.99 17.28 -7.20
C LYS A 61 1.25 16.00 -7.58
N ILE A 62 -0.02 15.91 -7.20
CA ILE A 62 -0.90 14.82 -7.59
C ILE A 62 -1.45 15.15 -8.98
N THR A 63 -1.19 14.25 -9.93
CA THR A 63 -1.63 14.39 -11.32
C THR A 63 -2.53 13.25 -11.78
N ASP A 64 -2.74 12.24 -10.93
CA ASP A 64 -3.64 11.14 -11.21
C ASP A 64 -5.09 11.59 -11.02
N ASP A 65 -5.92 11.43 -12.05
CA ASP A 65 -7.29 11.95 -12.07
C ASP A 65 -8.19 11.30 -11.01
N GLU A 66 -8.00 10.01 -10.72
CA GLU A 66 -8.78 9.29 -9.71
C GLU A 66 -8.43 9.79 -8.30
N VAL A 67 -7.13 9.92 -8.02
CA VAL A 67 -6.64 10.44 -6.73
C VAL A 67 -7.01 11.91 -6.55
N LEU A 68 -6.93 12.72 -7.62
CA LEU A 68 -7.32 14.12 -7.60
C LEU A 68 -8.82 14.27 -7.33
N THR A 69 -9.65 13.46 -7.99
CA THR A 69 -11.11 13.44 -7.76
C THR A 69 -11.42 13.06 -6.31
N ALA A 70 -10.75 12.05 -5.77
CA ALA A 70 -10.89 11.65 -4.37
C ALA A 70 -10.51 12.79 -3.41
N ALA A 71 -9.41 13.50 -3.69
CA ALA A 71 -8.94 14.62 -2.88
C ALA A 71 -9.93 15.78 -2.90
N ILE A 72 -10.48 16.12 -4.07
CA ILE A 72 -11.51 17.15 -4.23
C ILE A 72 -12.77 16.80 -3.44
N ASN A 73 -13.18 15.53 -3.46
CA ASN A 73 -14.36 15.04 -2.75
C ASN A 73 -14.12 14.82 -1.25
N GLY A 74 -12.90 15.06 -0.74
CA GLY A 74 -12.55 14.87 0.67
C GLY A 74 -12.59 13.41 1.13
N LEU A 75 -12.39 12.47 0.20
CA LEU A 75 -12.27 11.04 0.51
C LEU A 75 -10.96 10.76 1.24
N TYR A 76 -10.97 9.72 2.07
CA TYR A 76 -9.75 9.26 2.70
C TYR A 76 -8.84 8.61 1.66
N ILE A 77 -7.60 9.08 1.58
CA ILE A 77 -6.59 8.54 0.68
C ILE A 77 -5.46 8.03 1.54
N SER A 78 -5.14 6.73 1.47
CA SER A 78 -3.91 6.15 1.97
C SER A 78 -2.78 6.35 0.95
N ALA A 79 -1.55 6.62 1.40
CA ALA A 79 -0.40 6.78 0.53
C ALA A 79 0.74 5.89 1.00
N PHE A 80 1.50 5.33 0.06
CA PHE A 80 2.56 4.37 0.34
C PHE A 80 3.82 4.75 -0.39
N ILE A 81 4.96 4.35 0.15
CA ILE A 81 6.23 4.35 -0.56
C ILE A 81 6.69 2.90 -0.71
N SER A 82 7.05 2.50 -1.93
CA SER A 82 7.75 1.24 -2.16
C SER A 82 9.14 1.49 -2.71
N ARG A 83 10.08 0.59 -2.42
CA ARG A 83 11.41 0.57 -3.01
C ARG A 83 11.69 -0.81 -3.58
N LYS A 84 12.22 -0.87 -4.80
CA LYS A 84 12.82 -2.07 -5.40
C LYS A 84 14.06 -1.71 -6.18
N ASP A 85 15.20 -2.32 -5.86
CA ASP A 85 16.47 -2.05 -6.56
C ASP A 85 16.76 -0.53 -6.66
N ASP A 86 16.57 0.19 -5.55
CA ASP A 86 16.69 1.65 -5.45
C ASP A 86 15.66 2.50 -6.23
N ASN A 87 14.70 1.87 -6.88
CA ASN A 87 13.60 2.55 -7.52
C ASN A 87 12.46 2.79 -6.54
N TYR A 88 12.24 4.07 -6.20
CA TYR A 88 11.17 4.49 -5.33
C TYR A 88 9.88 4.75 -6.13
N ARG A 89 8.75 4.33 -5.58
CA ARG A 89 7.42 4.64 -6.13
C ARG A 89 6.49 5.08 -5.02
N VAL A 90 5.67 6.07 -5.33
CA VAL A 90 4.54 6.48 -4.49
C VAL A 90 3.28 5.81 -5.02
N HIS A 91 2.49 5.26 -4.11
CA HIS A 91 1.22 4.63 -4.43
C HIS A 91 0.10 5.28 -3.63
N PHE A 92 -1.11 5.21 -4.16
CA PHE A 92 -2.31 5.71 -3.49
C PHE A 92 -3.35 4.59 -3.41
N LEU A 93 -4.09 4.58 -2.30
CA LEU A 93 -5.29 3.77 -2.12
C LEU A 93 -6.41 4.72 -1.72
N VAL A 94 -7.37 4.91 -2.62
CA VAL A 94 -8.57 5.73 -2.40
C VAL A 94 -9.60 4.88 -1.69
N HIS A 95 -10.10 5.40 -0.58
CA HIS A 95 -11.17 4.77 0.19
C HIS A 95 -12.51 5.45 -0.10
N GLN A 96 -13.60 4.71 0.06
CA GLN A 96 -14.94 5.20 -0.28
C GLN A 96 -15.53 6.18 0.75
N TYR A 97 -14.94 6.27 1.94
CA TYR A 97 -15.42 7.12 3.02
C TYR A 97 -14.65 8.45 3.11
N PRO A 98 -15.28 9.53 3.58
CA PRO A 98 -14.62 10.80 3.82
C PRO A 98 -13.50 10.73 4.87
N ASP A 99 -12.46 11.55 4.72
CA ASP A 99 -11.33 11.63 5.68
C ASP A 99 -11.79 11.92 7.12
N GLN A 100 -12.78 12.81 7.28
CA GLN A 100 -13.39 13.12 8.57
C GLN A 100 -14.04 11.92 9.28
N MET A 101 -14.33 10.84 8.55
CA MET A 101 -14.91 9.61 9.10
C MET A 101 -13.88 8.52 9.34
N LYS A 102 -12.57 8.78 9.12
CA LYS A 102 -11.50 7.79 9.27
C LYS A 102 -11.60 6.99 10.57
N ALA A 103 -11.79 7.67 11.71
CA ALA A 103 -11.86 7.03 13.02
C ALA A 103 -13.04 6.04 13.15
N ARG A 104 -14.11 6.20 12.37
CA ARG A 104 -15.27 5.28 12.40
C ARG A 104 -15.02 4.01 11.59
N PHE A 105 -14.12 4.07 10.62
CA PHE A 105 -13.82 2.96 9.71
C PHE A 105 -12.43 2.38 9.94
N GLU A 106 -11.75 2.75 11.03
CA GLU A 106 -10.32 2.46 11.28
C GLU A 106 -9.95 0.99 11.05
N GLU A 107 -10.78 0.05 11.48
CA GLU A 107 -10.55 -1.39 11.28
C GLU A 107 -10.61 -1.78 9.79
N GLU A 108 -11.60 -1.28 9.04
CA GLU A 108 -11.73 -1.52 7.60
C GLU A 108 -10.55 -0.90 6.84
N ILE A 109 -10.18 0.34 7.17
CA ILE A 109 -9.01 1.02 6.58
C ILE A 109 -7.75 0.19 6.81
N THR A 110 -7.55 -0.25 8.05
CA THR A 110 -6.34 -0.96 8.45
C THR A 110 -6.24 -2.27 7.68
N LYS A 111 -7.35 -2.98 7.53
CA LYS A 111 -7.41 -4.19 6.71
C LYS A 111 -7.05 -3.90 5.25
N ASP A 112 -7.63 -2.87 4.65
CA ASP A 112 -7.36 -2.51 3.26
C ASP A 112 -5.90 -2.08 3.05
N VAL A 113 -5.31 -1.37 4.01
CA VAL A 113 -3.89 -1.00 4.02
C VAL A 113 -2.99 -2.24 4.07
N VAL A 114 -3.29 -3.19 4.94
CA VAL A 114 -2.53 -4.45 5.05
C VAL A 114 -2.69 -5.28 3.77
N ASP A 115 -3.92 -5.45 3.27
CA ASP A 115 -4.21 -6.11 1.99
C ASP A 115 -3.39 -5.49 0.87
N TYR A 116 -3.34 -4.15 0.79
CA TYR A 116 -2.61 -3.43 -0.23
C TYR A 116 -1.10 -3.68 -0.16
N MET A 117 -0.52 -3.68 1.05
CA MET A 117 0.90 -3.95 1.25
C MET A 117 1.28 -5.38 0.84
N ILE A 118 0.50 -6.38 1.27
CA ILE A 118 0.75 -7.78 0.91
C ILE A 118 0.55 -7.99 -0.59
N TYR A 119 -0.57 -7.52 -1.13
CA TYR A 119 -0.91 -7.65 -2.55
C TYR A 119 0.11 -6.94 -3.46
N GLY A 120 0.51 -5.72 -3.11
CA GLY A 120 1.54 -4.96 -3.82
C GLY A 120 2.88 -5.70 -3.85
N THR A 121 3.26 -6.34 -2.74
CA THR A 121 4.46 -7.17 -2.66
C THR A 121 4.36 -8.42 -3.54
N ILE A 122 3.23 -9.13 -3.48
CA ILE A 122 2.97 -10.31 -4.34
C ILE A 122 3.17 -9.94 -5.81
N MET A 123 2.58 -8.81 -6.25
CA MET A 123 2.69 -8.34 -7.63
C MET A 123 4.12 -7.91 -7.99
N ALA A 124 4.78 -7.13 -7.14
CA ALA A 124 6.11 -6.60 -7.40
C ALA A 124 7.21 -7.68 -7.43
N LEU A 125 7.03 -8.75 -6.65
CA LEU A 125 7.96 -9.87 -6.54
C LEU A 125 7.53 -11.10 -7.35
N ARG A 126 6.37 -11.06 -8.02
CA ARG A 126 5.83 -12.19 -8.82
C ARG A 126 5.70 -13.47 -7.99
N LEU A 127 5.16 -13.34 -6.77
CA LEU A 127 4.93 -14.46 -5.84
C LEU A 127 3.70 -15.27 -6.25
N ASP A 128 3.64 -15.69 -7.52
CA ASP A 128 2.43 -16.19 -8.17
C ASP A 128 2.08 -17.65 -7.80
N THR A 129 2.64 -18.18 -6.72
CA THR A 129 2.43 -19.57 -6.24
C THR A 129 2.70 -19.66 -4.74
N PRO A 130 2.00 -20.53 -3.99
CA PRO A 130 2.31 -20.81 -2.58
C PRO A 130 3.78 -21.12 -2.30
N GLU A 131 4.45 -21.87 -3.17
CA GLU A 131 5.87 -22.25 -3.01
C GLU A 131 6.79 -21.03 -3.02
N LYS A 132 6.52 -20.06 -3.91
CA LYS A 132 7.26 -18.79 -3.95
C LYS A 132 7.01 -17.94 -2.71
N VAL A 133 5.79 -17.93 -2.18
CA VAL A 133 5.48 -17.25 -0.91
C VAL A 133 6.28 -17.90 0.21
N ASN A 134 6.25 -19.22 0.33
CA ASN A 134 6.99 -19.93 1.38
C ASN A 134 8.51 -19.68 1.27
N ALA A 135 9.05 -19.70 0.05
CA ALA A 135 10.44 -19.33 -0.20
C ALA A 135 10.75 -17.87 0.18
N TYR A 136 9.84 -16.93 -0.10
CA TYR A 136 9.95 -15.53 0.33
C TYR A 136 9.92 -15.38 1.86
N LEU A 137 9.13 -16.21 2.55
CA LEU A 137 9.00 -16.19 4.01
C LEU A 137 10.07 -17.04 4.72
N GLY A 138 10.81 -17.87 3.99
CA GLY A 138 11.83 -18.78 4.53
C GLY A 138 11.27 -19.98 5.28
N ILE A 139 10.10 -20.51 4.87
CA ILE A 139 9.41 -21.66 5.50
C ILE A 139 9.20 -22.82 4.54
#